data_AF-A0A7X9KZT4-F1
#
_entry.id   AF-A0A7X9KZT4-F1
#
_cell.length_a   1.000
_cell.length_b   1.000
_cell.length_c   1.000
_cell.angle_alpha   90.00
_cell.angle_beta   90.00
_cell.angle_gamma   90.00
#
_symmetry.space_group_name_H-M   'P 1'
#
loop_
_entity.id
_entity.type
_entity.pdbx_description
1 polymer ?
#
loop_
_entity_poly.entity_id
_entity_poly.type
_entity_poly.pdbx_seq_one_letter_code
_entity_poly.pdbx_strand_id
1 'polypeptide(L)'
;MQIVNAAAPYGDIPAENIFIALNSSGQQVGQGFMSIKYNPKFSMTLPLNIYFKIEATGNVRSQLYGALMARANQYCIYEQPN
;
A
#
# COMPACT_ATOMS: atom_id res chain seq x y z
N MET A 1 -9.24 8.74 -14.04
CA MET A 1 -8.98 8.46 -12.61
C MET A 1 -7.56 7.96 -12.52
N GLN A 2 -6.77 8.48 -11.59
CA GLN A 2 -5.34 8.20 -11.50
C GLN A 2 -4.99 7.79 -10.08
N ILE A 3 -4.15 6.77 -9.93
CA ILE A 3 -3.55 6.41 -8.64
C ILE A 3 -2.13 6.98 -8.62
N VAL A 4 -1.79 7.70 -7.55
CA VAL A 4 -0.46 8.25 -7.32
C VAL A 4 0.03 7.87 -5.93
N ASN A 5 1.34 7.91 -5.72
CA ASN A 5 1.89 7.82 -4.37
C ASN A 5 1.75 9.17 -3.64
N ALA A 6 1.69 9.14 -2.31
CA ALA A 6 1.77 10.35 -1.53
C ALA A 6 3.16 11.01 -1.68
N ALA A 7 3.19 12.34 -1.61
CA ALA A 7 4.46 13.09 -1.63
C ALA A 7 5.20 13.06 -0.28
N ALA A 8 4.48 12.78 0.81
CA ALA A 8 5.00 12.78 2.16
C ALA A 8 4.48 11.58 2.97
N PRO A 9 5.23 11.11 3.98
CA PRO A 9 4.77 10.06 4.88
C PRO A 9 3.59 10.52 5.74
N TYR A 10 2.85 9.56 6.29
CA TYR A 10 1.73 9.81 7.20
C TYR A 10 1.91 8.98 8.48
N GLY A 11 2.24 9.67 9.59
CA GLY A 11 2.68 8.99 10.81
C GLY A 11 3.89 8.09 10.53
N ASP A 12 3.81 6.83 10.95
CA ASP A 12 4.86 5.82 10.74
C ASP A 12 4.79 5.13 9.37
N ILE A 13 3.92 5.60 8.46
CA ILE A 13 3.72 4.98 7.14
C ILE A 13 4.57 5.74 6.11
N PRO A 14 5.54 5.08 5.44
CA PRO A 14 6.34 5.69 4.39
C PRO A 14 5.48 6.14 3.19
N ALA A 15 5.86 7.24 2.55
CA ALA A 15 5.11 7.86 1.45
C ALA A 15 4.84 6.89 0.28
N GLU A 16 5.80 6.03 -0.02
CA GLU A 16 5.74 5.00 -1.05
C GLU A 16 4.75 3.86 -0.75
N ASN A 17 4.27 3.79 0.49
CA ASN A 17 3.25 2.84 0.94
C ASN A 17 1.86 3.49 1.08
N ILE A 18 1.72 4.74 0.64
CA ILE A 18 0.48 5.50 0.64
C ILE A 18 0.08 5.78 -0.81
N PHE A 19 -1.14 5.40 -1.17
CA PHE A 19 -1.71 5.60 -2.50
C PHE A 19 -2.90 6.52 -2.43
N ILE A 20 -2.95 7.50 -3.32
CA ILE A 20 -4.00 8.51 -3.40
C ILE A 20 -4.71 8.33 -4.73
N ALA A 21 -6.04 8.22 -4.70
CA ALA A 21 -6.87 8.19 -5.89
C ALA A 21 -7.34 9.61 -6.24
N LEU A 22 -7.03 10.06 -7.45
CA LEU A 22 -7.44 11.35 -7.99
C LEU A 22 -8.49 11.16 -9.08
N ASN A 23 -9.52 12.00 -9.07
CA ASN A 23 -10.46 12.09 -10.19
C ASN A 23 -9.85 12.84 -11.39
N SER A 24 -10.58 12.98 -12.49
CA SER A 24 -10.12 13.67 -13.70
C SER A 24 -9.78 15.15 -13.47
N SER A 25 -10.36 15.77 -12.44
CA SER A 25 -10.12 17.16 -12.06
C SER A 25 -8.97 17.30 -11.06
N GLY A 26 -8.26 16.22 -10.75
CA GLY A 26 -7.15 16.20 -9.80
C GLY A 26 -7.56 16.21 -8.32
N GLN A 27 -8.85 16.09 -8.00
CA GLN A 27 -9.31 16.04 -6.61
C GLN A 27 -9.15 14.63 -6.03
N GLN A 28 -8.74 14.57 -4.77
CA GLN A 28 -8.66 13.31 -4.03
C GLN A 28 -10.06 12.74 -3.77
N VAL A 29 -10.28 11.51 -4.19
CA VAL A 29 -11.53 10.75 -4.02
C VAL A 29 -11.36 9.48 -3.20
N GLY A 30 -10.14 9.18 -2.77
CA GLY A 30 -9.86 8.09 -1.86
C GLY A 30 -8.38 7.96 -1.55
N GLN A 31 -8.07 7.17 -0.53
CA GLN A 31 -6.69 6.86 -0.15
C GLN A 31 -6.54 5.42 0.36
N GLY A 32 -5.36 4.87 0.15
CA GLY A 32 -4.96 3.55 0.57
C GLY A 32 -3.63 3.60 1.30
N PHE A 33 -3.52 2.85 2.40
CA PHE A 33 -2.31 2.77 3.21
C PHE A 33 -1.88 1.31 3.32
N MET A 34 -0.58 1.07 3.26
CA MET A 34 0.03 -0.21 3.57
C MET A 34 0.96 -0.05 4.76
N SER A 35 0.77 -0.90 5.77
CA SER A 35 1.68 -1.02 6.91
C SER A 35 2.28 -2.41 6.95
N ILE A 36 3.58 -2.46 7.23
CA ILE A 36 4.36 -3.69 7.31
C ILE A 36 4.75 -3.89 8.77
N LYS A 37 4.47 -5.06 9.32
CA LYS A 37 4.92 -5.45 10.65
C LYS A 37 5.67 -6.78 10.60
N TYR A 38 6.91 -6.74 11.05
CA TYR A 38 7.69 -7.95 11.32
C TYR A 38 7.21 -8.58 12.62
N ASN A 39 6.96 -9.89 12.59
CA ASN A 39 6.68 -10.66 13.80
C ASN A 39 7.91 -11.49 14.17
N PRO A 40 8.65 -11.12 15.23
CA PRO A 40 9.89 -11.80 15.60
C PRO A 40 9.68 -13.23 16.14
N LYS A 41 8.44 -13.66 16.40
CA LYS A 41 8.13 -15.02 16.87
C LYS A 41 8.05 -16.05 15.75
N PHE A 42 7.88 -15.61 14.50
CA PHE A 42 7.97 -16.47 13.33
C PHE A 42 9.36 -16.27 12.72
N SER A 43 10.02 -17.38 12.38
CA SER A 43 11.37 -17.43 11.84
C SER A 43 11.66 -16.27 10.86
N MET A 44 12.89 -15.74 10.89
CA MET A 44 13.39 -14.66 10.00
C MET A 44 13.30 -14.99 8.50
N THR A 45 12.84 -16.20 8.15
CA THR A 45 12.60 -16.66 6.79
C THR A 45 11.22 -16.34 6.23
N LEU A 46 10.26 -15.79 7.01
CA LEU A 46 8.97 -15.11 6.65
C LEU A 46 7.90 -15.35 7.77
N PRO A 47 6.96 -14.42 8.08
CA PRO A 47 6.40 -13.43 7.15
C PRO A 47 6.28 -11.98 7.69
N LEU A 48 6.49 -11.02 6.78
CA LEU A 48 5.91 -9.68 6.90
C LEU A 48 4.39 -9.81 7.03
N ASN A 49 3.81 -9.32 8.13
CA ASN A 49 2.39 -9.05 8.15
C ASN A 49 2.14 -7.74 7.41
N ILE A 50 1.42 -7.82 6.29
CA ILE A 50 1.04 -6.66 5.48
C ILE A 50 -0.42 -6.33 5.77
N TYR A 51 -0.66 -5.11 6.25
CA TYR A 51 -1.99 -4.60 6.56
C TYR A 51 -2.35 -3.50 5.58
N PHE A 52 -3.59 -3.53 5.10
CA PHE A 52 -4.14 -2.47 4.25
C PHE A 52 -5.26 -1.72 4.95
N LYS A 53 -5.27 -0.40 4.77
CA LYS A 53 -6.42 0.44 5.06
C LYS A 53 -6.82 1.13 3.77
N ILE A 54 -8.09 1.04 3.37
CA ILE A 54 -8.60 1.75 2.19
C ILE A 54 -9.78 2.61 2.64
N GLU A 55 -9.68 3.89 2.36
CA GLU A 55 -10.70 4.90 2.59
C GLU A 55 -11.19 5.39 1.23
N ALA A 56 -12.13 4.64 0.65
CA ALA A 56 -12.72 4.94 -0.64
C ALA A 56 -14.05 4.20 -0.82
N THR A 57 -14.90 4.68 -1.74
CA THR A 57 -16.18 4.05 -2.10
C THR A 57 -16.20 3.59 -3.56
N GLY A 58 -17.05 2.61 -3.86
CA GLY A 58 -17.27 2.12 -5.23
C GLY A 58 -16.01 1.61 -5.93
N ASN A 59 -15.90 1.90 -7.23
CA ASN A 59 -14.81 1.44 -8.11
C ASN A 59 -13.42 1.95 -7.70
N VAL A 60 -13.33 3.04 -6.94
CA VAL A 60 -12.06 3.57 -6.44
C VAL A 60 -11.39 2.58 -5.49
N ARG A 61 -12.19 1.87 -4.69
CA ARG A 61 -11.69 0.89 -3.71
C ARG A 61 -10.94 -0.27 -4.36
N SER A 62 -11.45 -0.81 -5.46
CA SER A 62 -10.79 -1.93 -6.16
C SER A 62 -9.50 -1.50 -6.85
N GLN A 63 -9.44 -0.28 -7.38
CA GLN A 63 -8.23 0.29 -7.96
C GLN A 63 -7.13 0.51 -6.92
N LEU A 64 -7.49 1.10 -5.76
CA LEU A 64 -6.57 1.26 -4.64
C LEU A 64 -6.09 -0.09 -4.11
N TYR A 65 -6.98 -1.07 -4.02
CA TYR A 65 -6.61 -2.43 -3.61
C TYR A 65 -5.59 -3.05 -4.58
N GLY A 66 -5.78 -2.90 -5.89
CA GLY A 66 -4.83 -3.37 -6.89
C GLY A 66 -3.44 -2.73 -6.76
N ALA A 67 -3.38 -1.42 -6.51
CA ALA A 67 -2.12 -0.72 -6.28
C ALA A 67 -1.40 -1.20 -5.01
N LEU A 68 -2.15 -1.38 -3.92
CA LEU A 68 -1.63 -1.90 -2.66
C LEU A 68 -1.12 -3.35 -2.80
N MET A 69 -1.82 -4.20 -3.55
CA MET A 69 -1.39 -5.56 -3.88
C MET A 69 -0.10 -5.59 -4.69
N ALA A 70 -0.01 -4.75 -5.73
CA ALA A 70 1.20 -4.64 -6.54
C ALA A 70 2.41 -4.22 -5.69
N ARG A 71 2.19 -3.30 -4.73
CA ARG A 71 3.23 -2.89 -3.78
C ARG A 71 3.62 -4.01 -2.84
N ALA A 72 2.65 -4.72 -2.25
CA ALA A 72 2.90 -5.86 -1.38
C ALA A 72 3.73 -6.96 -2.08
N ASN A 73 3.43 -7.24 -3.35
CA ASN A 73 4.19 -8.20 -4.15
C ASN A 73 5.67 -7.82 -4.30
N GLN A 74 6.01 -6.54 -4.35
CA GLN A 74 7.42 -6.12 -4.40
C GLN A 74 8.16 -6.62 -3.15
N TYR A 75 7.56 -6.49 -1.96
CA TYR A 75 8.16 -6.99 -0.72
C TYR A 75 8.28 -8.51 -0.68
N CYS A 76 7.35 -9.25 -1.30
CA CYS A 76 7.43 -10.70 -1.39
C CYS A 76 8.53 -11.20 -2.33
N ILE A 77 8.87 -10.42 -3.38
CA ILE A 77 9.87 -10.81 -4.38
C ILE A 77 11.30 -10.53 -3.90
N TYR A 78 11.51 -9.48 -3.08
CA TYR A 78 12.83 -9.12 -2.56
C TYR A 78 13.41 -10.10 -1.52
N GLU A 79 12.63 -11.05 -0.99
CA GLU A 79 13.09 -12.05 -0.01
C GLU A 79 13.44 -13.43 -0.64
N GLN A 80 13.73 -13.50 -1.94
CA GLN A 80 14.40 -14.69 -2.50
C GLN A 80 15.93 -14.49 -2.49
N PRO A 81 16.67 -15.09 -1.53
CA PRO A 81 18.12 -15.17 -1.64
C PRO A 81 18.49 -16.10 -2.80
N ASN A 82 19.46 -15.67 -3.61
CA ASN A 82 20.22 -16.55 -4.50
C ASN A 82 21.00 -17.58 -3.70
#